data_AF-A0A0F3GXA9-F1
#
_entry.id   AF-A0A0F3GXA9-F1
#
_cell.length_a   1.000
_cell.length_b   1.000
_cell.length_c   1.000
_cell.angle_alpha   90.00
_cell.angle_beta   90.00
_cell.angle_gamma   90.00
#
_symmetry.space_group_name_H-M   'P 1'
#
loop_
_entity.id
_entity.type
_entity.pdbx_description
1 polymer ?
#
loop_
_entity_poly.entity_id
_entity_poly.type
_entity_poly.pdbx_seq_one_letter_code
_entity_poly.pdbx_strand_id
1 'polypeptide(L)' 'MCGREDKIRMRHLLDAAKEAISFTRGKTRRSLDKNRILTLALVKDIEIIGEAATTM' A
#
# COMPACT_ATOMS: atom_id res chain seq x y z
N MET A 1 10.16 -0.33 25.08
CA MET A 1 9.59 -0.21 23.71
C MET A 1 10.01 -1.45 22.93
N CYS A 2 9.05 -2.30 22.56
CA CYS A 2 9.31 -3.69 22.16
C CYS A 2 9.59 -3.77 20.66
N GLY A 3 10.85 -3.92 20.25
CA GLY A 3 11.29 -3.94 18.83
C GLY A 3 10.78 -5.08 17.94
N ARG A 4 9.74 -5.83 18.36
CA ARG A 4 9.03 -6.79 17.51
C ARG A 4 7.90 -6.13 16.71
N GLU A 5 7.20 -5.16 17.29
CA GLU A 5 6.07 -4.49 16.62
C GLU A 5 6.52 -3.64 15.44
N ASP A 6 7.65 -2.93 15.57
CA ASP A 6 8.30 -2.19 14.49
C ASP A 6 8.62 -3.05 13.27
N LYS A 7 9.16 -4.25 13.49
CA LYS A 7 9.49 -5.18 12.41
C LYS A 7 8.26 -5.66 11.65
N ILE A 8 7.15 -5.85 12.35
CA ILE A 8 5.87 -6.25 11.75
C ILE A 8 5.31 -5.11 10.90
N ARG A 9 5.31 -3.88 11.44
CA ARG A 9 4.85 -2.68 10.70
C ARG A 9 5.69 -2.39 9.46
N MET A 10 7.02 -2.46 9.56
CA MET A 10 7.92 -2.31 8.41
C MET A 10 7.63 -3.34 7.31
N ARG A 11 7.27 -4.58 7.70
CA ARG A 11 6.93 -5.63 6.75
C ARG A 11 5.62 -5.34 6.04
N HIS A 12 4.59 -4.91 6.77
CA HIS A 12 3.32 -4.47 6.19
C HIS A 12 3.49 -3.30 5.21
N LEU A 13 4.34 -2.33 5.57
CA LEU A 13 4.66 -1.17 4.72
C LEU A 13 5.32 -1.62 3.40
N LEU A 14 6.31 -2.52 3.49
CA LEU A 14 6.99 -3.08 2.34
C LEU A 14 6.06 -3.92 1.45
N ASP A 15 5.20 -4.73 2.05
CA ASP A 15 4.28 -5.61 1.32
C ASP A 15 3.19 -4.79 0.61
N ALA A 16 2.60 -3.79 1.28
CA ALA A 16 1.64 -2.86 0.66
C ALA A 16 2.26 -2.09 -0.52
N ALA A 17 3.51 -1.64 -0.38
CA ALA A 17 4.22 -0.96 -1.47
C ALA A 17 4.45 -1.88 -2.69
N LYS A 18 4.84 -3.13 -2.45
CA LYS A 18 5.01 -4.13 -3.53
C LYS A 18 3.70 -4.47 -4.21
N GLU A 19 2.63 -4.58 -3.44
CA GLU A 19 1.30 -4.88 -3.92
C GLU A 19 0.75 -3.75 -4.82
N ALA A 20 0.88 -2.50 -4.38
CA ALA A 20 0.53 -1.33 -5.20
C ALA A 20 1.30 -1.28 -6.53
N ILE A 21 2.60 -1.62 -6.53
CA ILE A 21 3.42 -1.70 -7.75
C ILE A 21 2.92 -2.83 -8.66
N SER A 22 2.53 -3.97 -8.09
CA SER A 22 1.98 -5.11 -8.82
C SER A 22 0.64 -4.75 -9.49
N PHE A 23 -0.27 -4.13 -8.75
CA PHE A 23 -1.59 -3.73 -9.25
C PHE A 23 -1.53 -2.66 -10.33
N THR A 24 -0.54 -1.76 -10.27
CA THR A 24 -0.32 -0.72 -11.28
C THR A 24 0.41 -1.22 -12.52
N ARG A 25 1.04 -2.40 -12.49
CA ARG A 25 1.80 -2.93 -13.63
C ARG A 25 0.90 -3.12 -14.86
N GLY A 26 1.29 -2.50 -15.96
CA GLY A 26 0.52 -2.54 -17.22
C GLY A 26 -0.81 -1.78 -17.16
N LYS A 27 -1.07 -1.02 -16.09
CA LYS A 27 -2.23 -0.12 -15.99
C LYS A 27 -1.85 1.29 -16.41
N THR A 28 -2.84 2.01 -16.88
CA THR A 28 -2.71 3.41 -17.29
C THR A 28 -3.51 4.29 -16.33
N ARG A 29 -3.30 5.61 -16.37
CA ARG A 29 -4.13 6.54 -15.58
C ARG A 29 -5.63 6.35 -15.83
N ARG A 30 -6.00 6.06 -17.08
CA ARG A 30 -7.39 5.78 -17.50
C ARG A 30 -7.93 4.47 -16.92
N SER A 31 -7.06 3.52 -16.58
CA SER A 31 -7.46 2.29 -15.87
C SER A 31 -7.97 2.59 -14.47
N LEU A 32 -7.45 3.63 -13.79
CA LEU A 32 -7.94 4.07 -12.49
C LEU A 32 -9.35 4.68 -12.57
N ASP A 33 -9.62 5.45 -13.64
CA ASP A 33 -10.94 6.06 -13.85
C ASP A 33 -12.00 5.02 -14.19
N LYS A 34 -11.62 3.97 -14.92
CA LYS A 34 -12.55 2.91 -15.38
C LYS A 34 -12.69 1.73 -14.42
N ASN A 35 -11.76 1.55 -13.49
CA ASN A 35 -11.78 0.42 -12.57
C ASN A 35 -11.76 0.92 -11.12
N ARG A 36 -12.95 1.01 -10.52
CA ARG A 36 -13.12 1.47 -9.14
C ARG A 36 -12.44 0.55 -8.14
N ILE A 37 -12.40 -0.76 -8.40
CA ILE A 37 -11.75 -1.74 -7.51
C ILE A 37 -10.25 -1.49 -7.46
N LEU A 38 -9.60 -1.28 -8.62
CA LEU A 38 -8.18 -0.95 -8.68
C LEU A 38 -7.88 0.33 -7.91
N THR A 39 -8.70 1.36 -8.06
CA THR A 39 -8.53 2.62 -7.33
C THR A 39 -8.69 2.43 -5.82
N LEU A 40 -9.68 1.65 -5.37
CA LEU A 40 -9.88 1.38 -3.94
C LEU A 40 -8.75 0.53 -3.35
N ALA A 41 -8.24 -0.46 -4.09
CA ALA A 41 -7.09 -1.26 -3.67
C ALA A 41 -5.85 -0.39 -3.46
N LEU A 42 -5.52 0.48 -4.43
CA LEU A 42 -4.37 1.39 -4.31
C LEU A 42 -4.53 2.41 -3.18
N VAL A 43 -5.74 2.91 -2.94
CA VAL A 43 -6.01 3.78 -1.79
C VAL A 43 -5.75 3.05 -0.49
N LYS A 44 -6.15 1.77 -0.38
CA LYS A 44 -5.93 0.99 0.83
C LYS A 44 -4.43 0.70 1.07
N ASP A 45 -3.68 0.38 0.01
CA ASP A 45 -2.22 0.20 0.12
C ASP A 45 -1.53 1.47 0.61
N ILE A 46 -1.93 2.64 0.10
CA ILE A 46 -1.40 3.94 0.53
C ILE A 46 -1.77 4.25 1.99
N GLU A 47 -2.98 3.90 2.43
CA GLU A 47 -3.41 4.05 3.82
C GLU A 47 -2.55 3.22 4.78
N ILE A 48 -2.30 1.94 4.46
CA ILE A 48 -1.43 1.06 5.25
C ILE A 48 -0.02 1.64 5.33
N ILE A 49 0.49 2.18 4.22
CA ILE A 49 1.81 2.83 4.19
C ILE A 49 1.85 4.06 5.10
N GLY A 50 0.82 4.92 5.04
CA GLY A 50 0.73 6.16 5.82
C GLY A 50 0.57 5.92 7.33
N GLU A 51 -0.28 4.95 7.71
CA GLU A 51 -0.47 4.55 9.10
C GLU A 51 0.83 3.98 9.70
N ALA A 52 1.50 3.11 8.93
CA ALA A 52 2.76 2.53 9.36
C ALA A 52 3.86 3.60 9.49
N ALA A 53 3.94 4.58 8.58
CA ALA A 53 4.96 5.64 8.61
C ALA A 53 4.74 6.68 9.73
N THR A 54 3.49 6.99 10.08
CA THR A 54 3.16 7.98 11.13
C THR A 54 3.46 7.47 12.53
N THR A 55 3.48 6.15 12.71
CA THR A 55 3.62 5.50 14.02
C THR A 55 5.05 4.98 14.28
N MET A 56 6.02 5.38 13.45
CA MET A 56 7.46 5.09 13.61
C MET A 56 8.16 6.12 14.50
#